data_AF-A0A8T3YQD9-F1
#
_entry.id   AF-A0A8T3YQD9-F1
#
_cell.length_a   1.000
_cell.length_b   1.000
_cell.length_c   1.000
_cell.angle_alpha   90.00
_cell.angle_beta   90.00
_cell.angle_gamma   90.00
#
_symmetry.space_group_name_H-M   'P 1'
#
loop_
_entity.id
_entity.type
_entity.pdbx_description
1 polymer ?
#
loop_
_entity_poly.entity_id
_entity_poly.type
_entity_poly.pdbx_seq_one_letter_code
_entity_poly.pdbx_strand_id
1 'polypeptide(L)'
;MKKVFLFFIILLIPLVLAGCAKKECKVDADCSSQACFDTKCEGYKCIKTAQLNCCGNLVCESKANENTCSCEKDCKKPKCEGKYPLEEKGSKKIYGKYLQYLCKDDKCVIGVDEKSVNKIPLISETKVNDMNLELGVTFNKPFDLTNDKIIITITLKDYVSEKVSLPLTIKDVKIMGGDILYGQMPVNKELTQIGAGIKEFVPLTYIPEKKEQETSLTMKVEYEVTKINTKGEEEVVRDSFTEKFSQKMFLVVTGEAEVEEDK
;
A
#
# COMPACT_ATOMS: atom_id res chain seq x y z
N MET A 1 -56.27 30.80 -50.26
CA MET A 1 -55.71 29.60 -50.93
C MET A 1 -54.17 29.56 -51.00
N LYS A 2 -53.45 30.66 -51.29
CA LYS A 2 -51.96 30.65 -51.34
C LYS A 2 -51.22 30.25 -50.04
N LYS A 3 -51.81 30.50 -48.85
CA LYS A 3 -51.19 30.15 -47.55
C LYS A 3 -51.31 28.67 -47.16
N VAL A 4 -52.33 27.96 -47.67
CA VAL A 4 -52.52 26.51 -47.43
C VAL A 4 -51.55 25.68 -48.26
N PHE A 5 -51.21 26.15 -49.46
CA PHE A 5 -50.25 25.49 -50.35
C PHE A 5 -48.81 25.56 -49.82
N LEU A 6 -48.44 26.66 -49.16
CA LEU A 6 -47.11 26.82 -48.55
C LEU A 6 -46.89 25.86 -47.37
N PHE A 7 -47.95 25.58 -46.60
CA PHE A 7 -47.89 24.67 -45.46
C PHE A 7 -47.69 23.21 -45.90
N PHE A 8 -48.31 22.79 -47.01
CA PHE A 8 -48.10 21.47 -47.60
C PHE A 8 -46.67 21.27 -48.14
N ILE A 9 -46.06 22.32 -48.72
CA ILE A 9 -44.69 22.25 -49.23
C ILE A 9 -43.67 22.13 -48.07
N ILE A 10 -43.88 22.86 -46.97
CA ILE A 10 -42.99 22.79 -45.79
C ILE A 10 -43.09 21.44 -45.09
N LEU A 11 -44.26 20.80 -45.09
CA LEU A 11 -44.45 19.47 -44.49
C LEU A 11 -43.91 18.31 -45.36
N LEU A 12 -43.76 18.53 -46.67
CA LEU A 12 -43.22 17.54 -47.61
C LEU A 12 -41.68 17.47 -47.59
N ILE A 13 -40.99 18.56 -47.25
CA ILE A 13 -39.52 18.62 -47.18
C ILE A 13 -38.91 17.60 -46.19
N PRO A 14 -39.42 17.41 -44.95
CA PRO A 14 -38.89 16.38 -44.05
C PRO A 14 -39.19 14.94 -44.51
N LEU A 15 -40.23 14.69 -45.32
CA LEU A 15 -40.52 13.35 -45.87
C LEU A 15 -39.55 12.94 -46.97
N VAL A 16 -39.08 13.88 -47.80
CA VAL A 16 -38.10 13.58 -48.85
C VAL A 16 -36.70 13.35 -48.26
N LEU A 17 -36.38 13.97 -47.11
CA LEU A 17 -35.10 13.77 -46.42
C LEU A 17 -35.00 12.43 -45.67
N ALA A 18 -36.12 11.78 -45.35
CA ALA A 18 -36.13 10.46 -44.72
C ALA A 18 -35.79 9.30 -45.67
N GLY A 19 -35.86 9.51 -47.00
CA GLY A 19 -35.67 8.46 -48.01
C GLY A 19 -34.23 8.21 -48.46
N CYS A 20 -33.25 8.99 -47.98
CA CYS A 20 -31.85 8.91 -48.39
C CYS A 20 -30.92 8.50 -47.25
N ALA A 21 -31.26 7.42 -46.51
CA ALA A 21 -30.24 6.74 -45.73
C ALA A 21 -29.25 6.10 -46.71
N LYS A 22 -28.08 6.72 -46.90
CA LYS A 22 -27.01 6.13 -47.72
C LYS A 22 -26.72 4.73 -47.17
N LYS A 23 -26.84 3.71 -48.03
CA LYS A 23 -26.45 2.33 -47.71
C LYS A 23 -24.97 2.34 -47.29
N GLU A 24 -24.67 1.81 -46.12
CA GLU A 24 -23.31 1.79 -45.59
C GLU A 24 -22.50 0.64 -46.19
N CYS A 25 -23.15 -0.50 -46.46
CA CYS A 25 -22.52 -1.70 -47.01
C CYS A 25 -23.47 -2.46 -47.95
N LYS A 26 -22.91 -3.32 -48.79
CA LYS A 26 -23.63 -4.34 -49.58
C LYS A 26 -23.24 -5.76 -49.18
N VAL A 27 -21.99 -5.96 -48.78
CA VAL A 27 -21.43 -7.22 -48.29
C VAL A 27 -20.59 -6.98 -47.04
N ASP A 28 -20.31 -8.03 -46.27
CA ASP A 28 -19.52 -7.94 -45.03
C ASP A 28 -18.13 -7.33 -45.26
N ALA A 29 -17.51 -7.60 -46.41
CA ALA A 29 -16.20 -7.04 -46.78
C ALA A 29 -16.20 -5.52 -47.01
N ASP A 30 -17.37 -4.90 -47.20
CA ASP A 30 -17.49 -3.44 -47.30
C ASP A 30 -17.36 -2.78 -45.92
N CYS A 31 -17.53 -3.53 -44.84
CA CYS A 31 -17.43 -3.02 -43.49
C CYS A 31 -15.98 -3.02 -43.00
N SER A 32 -15.55 -1.93 -42.38
CA SER A 32 -14.21 -1.86 -41.78
C SER A 32 -14.08 -2.84 -40.62
N SER A 33 -13.01 -3.65 -40.64
CA SER A 33 -12.65 -4.47 -39.49
C SER A 33 -12.22 -3.58 -38.34
N GLN A 34 -12.62 -3.96 -37.13
CA GLN A 34 -12.19 -3.32 -35.90
C GLN A 34 -11.76 -4.42 -34.94
N ALA A 35 -10.62 -4.26 -34.28
CA ALA A 35 -10.15 -5.21 -33.29
C ALA A 35 -11.22 -5.39 -32.18
N CYS A 36 -11.47 -6.63 -31.78
CA CYS A 36 -12.48 -7.03 -30.78
C CYS A 36 -13.94 -6.82 -31.17
N PHE A 37 -14.24 -6.64 -32.47
CA PHE A 37 -15.60 -6.63 -32.99
C PHE A 37 -15.75 -7.54 -34.20
N ASP A 38 -16.79 -8.37 -34.20
CA ASP A 38 -17.29 -9.02 -35.39
C ASP A 38 -18.16 -8.04 -36.16
N THR A 39 -17.86 -7.80 -37.43
CA THR A 39 -18.64 -6.89 -38.27
C THR A 39 -19.40 -7.65 -39.34
N LYS A 40 -20.71 -7.39 -39.47
CA LYS A 40 -21.59 -7.97 -40.49
C LYS A 40 -22.42 -6.90 -41.19
N CYS A 41 -22.68 -7.07 -42.48
CA CYS A 41 -23.56 -6.22 -43.25
C CYS A 41 -24.99 -6.76 -43.20
N GLU A 42 -25.84 -6.17 -42.34
CA GLU A 42 -27.23 -6.56 -42.19
C GLU A 42 -28.15 -5.37 -42.52
N GLY A 43 -29.07 -5.56 -43.48
CA GLY A 43 -29.98 -4.50 -43.89
C GLY A 43 -29.29 -3.26 -44.47
N TYR A 44 -28.14 -3.43 -45.14
CA TYR A 44 -27.29 -2.37 -45.67
C TYR A 44 -26.61 -1.47 -44.61
N LYS A 45 -26.49 -1.96 -43.37
CA LYS A 45 -25.76 -1.32 -42.27
C LYS A 45 -24.67 -2.25 -41.74
N CYS A 46 -23.53 -1.69 -41.35
CA CYS A 46 -22.48 -2.46 -40.69
C CYS A 46 -22.81 -2.61 -39.20
N ILE A 47 -23.29 -3.79 -38.81
CA ILE A 47 -23.53 -4.14 -37.41
C ILE A 47 -22.22 -4.67 -36.82
N LYS A 48 -21.81 -4.09 -35.69
CA LYS A 48 -20.65 -4.53 -34.91
C LYS A 48 -21.12 -5.26 -33.67
N THR A 49 -20.61 -6.46 -33.45
CA THR A 49 -20.85 -7.26 -32.25
C THR A 49 -19.54 -7.41 -31.48
N ALA A 50 -19.55 -7.05 -30.20
CA ALA A 50 -18.39 -7.20 -29.33
C ALA A 50 -17.98 -8.67 -29.25
N GLN A 51 -16.69 -8.96 -29.48
CA GLN A 51 -16.12 -10.29 -29.24
C GLN A 51 -15.85 -10.45 -27.74
N LEU A 52 -16.29 -11.56 -27.15
CA LEU A 52 -16.07 -11.85 -25.74
C LEU A 52 -14.59 -12.14 -25.44
N ASN A 53 -14.14 -11.80 -24.24
CA ASN A 53 -12.78 -11.93 -23.74
C ASN A 53 -11.75 -11.18 -24.61
N CYS A 54 -12.09 -9.97 -25.08
CA CYS A 54 -11.24 -9.20 -25.98
C CYS A 54 -11.16 -7.72 -25.58
N CYS A 55 -9.99 -7.32 -25.08
CA CYS A 55 -9.75 -5.96 -24.64
C CYS A 55 -9.77 -4.93 -25.80
N GLY A 56 -10.74 -4.02 -25.75
CA GLY A 56 -11.09 -3.04 -26.76
C GLY A 56 -12.52 -3.19 -27.29
N ASN A 57 -13.31 -4.14 -26.78
CA ASN A 57 -14.71 -4.37 -27.19
C ASN A 57 -15.72 -3.40 -26.52
N LEU A 58 -15.22 -2.53 -25.63
CA LEU A 58 -15.97 -1.53 -24.84
C LEU A 58 -16.92 -2.13 -23.80
N VAL A 59 -16.76 -3.41 -23.46
CA VAL A 59 -17.54 -4.15 -22.45
C VAL A 59 -16.57 -4.72 -21.42
N CYS A 60 -16.68 -4.28 -20.16
CA CYS A 60 -15.86 -4.86 -19.10
C CYS A 60 -16.42 -6.22 -18.68
N GLU A 61 -15.75 -7.31 -19.04
CA GLU A 61 -16.28 -8.67 -18.87
C GLU A 61 -15.85 -9.30 -17.54
N SER A 62 -16.60 -9.07 -16.46
CA SER A 62 -16.26 -9.62 -15.14
C SER A 62 -16.19 -11.15 -15.09
N LYS A 63 -16.97 -11.86 -15.92
CA LYS A 63 -16.92 -13.33 -16.03
C LYS A 63 -15.61 -13.85 -16.65
N ALA A 64 -14.93 -12.99 -17.40
CA ALA A 64 -13.61 -13.23 -17.97
C ALA A 64 -12.47 -12.79 -17.04
N ASN A 65 -12.80 -12.31 -15.83
CA ASN A 65 -11.90 -11.60 -14.92
C ASN A 65 -11.30 -10.32 -15.51
N GLU A 66 -11.98 -9.68 -16.45
CA GLU A 66 -11.56 -8.35 -16.91
C GLU A 66 -11.82 -7.31 -15.81
N ASN A 67 -10.84 -6.44 -15.63
CA ASN A 67 -10.91 -5.28 -14.75
C ASN A 67 -9.99 -4.19 -15.30
N THR A 68 -9.93 -3.05 -14.62
CA THR A 68 -9.15 -1.89 -15.09
C THR A 68 -7.66 -2.19 -15.27
N CYS A 69 -7.11 -3.18 -14.56
CA CYS A 69 -5.72 -3.59 -14.68
C CYS A 69 -5.45 -4.51 -15.88
N SER A 70 -6.37 -5.41 -16.19
CA SER A 70 -6.23 -6.33 -17.33
C SER A 70 -6.75 -5.74 -18.64
N CYS A 71 -7.73 -4.83 -18.58
CA CYS A 71 -8.26 -4.11 -19.74
C CYS A 71 -8.78 -2.70 -19.41
N GLU A 72 -7.88 -1.72 -19.35
CA GLU A 72 -8.22 -0.31 -19.09
C GLU A 72 -9.20 0.28 -20.13
N LYS A 73 -9.12 -0.17 -21.39
CA LYS A 73 -9.95 0.33 -22.49
C LYS A 73 -11.45 0.09 -22.27
N ASP A 74 -11.77 -1.08 -21.72
CA ASP A 74 -13.14 -1.54 -21.55
C ASP A 74 -13.61 -1.33 -20.10
N CYS A 75 -12.73 -1.59 -19.14
CA CYS A 75 -12.97 -1.45 -17.71
C CYS A 75 -12.55 -0.05 -17.21
N LYS A 76 -13.35 0.96 -17.54
CA LYS A 76 -13.07 2.36 -17.20
C LYS A 76 -13.26 2.72 -15.72
N LYS A 77 -13.84 1.84 -14.91
CA LYS A 77 -14.13 2.07 -13.48
C LYS A 77 -14.07 0.76 -12.67
N PRO A 78 -13.60 0.81 -11.40
CA PRO A 78 -12.91 1.94 -10.78
C PRO A 78 -11.53 2.18 -11.39
N LYS A 79 -11.11 3.44 -11.53
CA LYS A 79 -9.75 3.75 -11.99
C LYS A 79 -8.76 3.13 -11.02
N CYS A 80 -7.97 2.16 -11.48
CA CYS A 80 -6.91 1.56 -10.65
C CYS A 80 -5.61 2.37 -10.70
N GLU A 81 -5.75 3.68 -10.56
CA GLU A 81 -4.67 4.64 -10.60
C GLU A 81 -5.02 5.84 -9.71
N GLY A 82 -3.99 6.52 -9.22
CA GLY A 82 -4.14 7.73 -8.40
C GLY A 82 -4.28 7.45 -6.90
N LYS A 83 -4.42 8.52 -6.13
CA LYS A 83 -4.34 8.48 -4.67
C LYS A 83 -5.56 7.81 -4.04
N TYR A 84 -5.32 7.04 -2.98
CA TYR A 84 -6.37 6.44 -2.17
C TYR A 84 -6.97 7.47 -1.19
N PRO A 85 -8.31 7.65 -1.15
CA PRO A 85 -8.95 8.52 -0.18
C PRO A 85 -8.95 7.84 1.21
N LEU A 86 -8.40 8.51 2.22
CA LEU A 86 -8.37 8.03 3.61
C LEU A 86 -9.66 8.35 4.37
N GLU A 87 -10.32 9.45 4.00
CA GLU A 87 -11.61 9.85 4.57
C GLU A 87 -12.46 10.50 3.49
N GLU A 88 -13.76 10.20 3.50
CA GLU A 88 -14.76 10.88 2.68
C GLU A 88 -15.80 11.55 3.58
N LYS A 89 -15.93 12.88 3.47
CA LYS A 89 -16.92 13.67 4.21
C LYS A 89 -17.77 14.43 3.20
N GLY A 90 -18.90 13.83 2.80
CA GLY A 90 -19.73 14.33 1.71
C GLY A 90 -18.97 14.30 0.39
N SER A 91 -18.86 15.44 -0.30
CA SER A 91 -18.12 15.55 -1.57
C SER A 91 -16.61 15.74 -1.40
N LYS A 92 -16.11 15.92 -0.17
CA LYS A 92 -14.69 16.16 0.09
C LYS A 92 -13.97 14.85 0.42
N LYS A 93 -12.99 14.51 -0.41
CA LYS A 93 -12.05 13.40 -0.19
C LYS A 93 -10.75 13.92 0.41
N ILE A 94 -10.26 13.27 1.46
CA ILE A 94 -8.95 13.54 2.06
C ILE A 94 -8.02 12.40 1.65
N TYR A 95 -6.93 12.72 0.97
CA TYR A 95 -5.99 11.73 0.45
C TYR A 95 -4.77 11.59 1.34
N GLY A 96 -4.23 10.38 1.39
CA GLY A 96 -2.94 10.08 2.00
C GLY A 96 -1.78 10.65 1.21
N LYS A 97 -0.59 10.57 1.80
CA LYS A 97 0.66 10.91 1.15
C LYS A 97 1.19 9.77 0.30
N TYR A 98 0.99 8.52 0.73
CA TYR A 98 1.66 7.36 0.17
C TYR A 98 0.72 6.35 -0.50
N LEU A 99 -0.48 6.14 0.06
CA LEU A 99 -1.40 5.14 -0.49
C LEU A 99 -2.00 5.57 -1.83
N GLN A 100 -1.97 4.64 -2.78
CA GLN A 100 -2.54 4.80 -4.11
C GLN A 100 -3.13 3.47 -4.62
N TYR A 101 -4.03 3.57 -5.59
CA TYR A 101 -4.50 2.43 -6.36
C TYR A 101 -3.42 1.99 -7.32
N LEU A 102 -3.13 0.69 -7.33
CA LEU A 102 -2.10 0.06 -8.14
C LEU A 102 -2.64 -1.21 -8.77
N CYS A 103 -2.22 -1.46 -10.01
CA CYS A 103 -2.40 -2.75 -10.64
C CYS A 103 -1.26 -3.68 -10.24
N LYS A 104 -1.61 -4.77 -9.55
CA LYS A 104 -0.67 -5.83 -9.16
C LYS A 104 -1.31 -7.18 -9.42
N ASP A 105 -0.63 -8.02 -10.20
CA ASP A 105 -1.09 -9.37 -10.56
C ASP A 105 -2.53 -9.38 -11.12
N ASP A 106 -2.79 -8.50 -12.10
CA ASP A 106 -4.12 -8.26 -12.72
C ASP A 106 -5.24 -7.88 -11.74
N LYS A 107 -4.90 -7.44 -10.53
CA LYS A 107 -5.86 -6.97 -9.52
C LYS A 107 -5.62 -5.51 -9.19
N CYS A 108 -6.71 -4.83 -8.86
CA CYS A 108 -6.62 -3.51 -8.28
C CYS A 108 -6.38 -3.59 -6.77
N VAL A 109 -5.24 -3.08 -6.33
CA VAL A 109 -4.84 -3.09 -4.93
C VAL A 109 -4.60 -1.68 -4.41
N ILE A 110 -4.80 -1.48 -3.12
CA ILE A 110 -4.32 -0.31 -2.38
C ILE A 110 -2.89 -0.63 -1.97
N GLY A 111 -1.94 0.16 -2.47
CA GLY A 111 -0.52 -0.07 -2.24
C GLY A 111 0.30 1.21 -2.18
N VAL A 112 1.62 1.03 -2.14
CA VAL A 112 2.61 2.09 -2.16
C VAL A 112 3.44 1.98 -3.44
N ASP A 113 3.74 3.11 -4.09
CA ASP A 113 4.72 3.12 -5.18
C ASP A 113 6.09 2.66 -4.65
N GLU A 114 6.67 1.60 -5.21
CA GLU A 114 7.99 1.12 -4.84
C GLU A 114 9.06 2.22 -4.94
N LYS A 115 8.92 3.16 -5.88
CA LYS A 115 9.84 4.31 -6.04
C LYS A 115 9.77 5.31 -4.88
N SER A 116 8.68 5.30 -4.11
CA SER A 116 8.50 6.15 -2.93
C SER A 116 9.01 5.50 -1.65
N VAL A 117 9.27 4.19 -1.67
CA VAL A 117 9.76 3.43 -0.50
C VAL A 117 11.25 3.66 -0.32
N ASN A 118 11.62 4.19 0.85
CA ASN A 118 13.01 4.43 1.21
C ASN A 118 13.35 3.73 2.53
N LYS A 119 14.50 3.08 2.59
CA LYS A 119 14.99 2.44 3.82
C LYS A 119 15.64 3.48 4.71
N ILE A 120 15.18 3.58 5.96
CA ILE A 120 15.61 4.58 6.93
C ILE A 120 16.41 3.89 8.04
N PRO A 121 17.74 4.04 8.07
CA PRO A 121 18.56 3.61 9.20
C PRO A 121 18.58 4.68 10.28
N LEU A 122 18.38 4.28 11.52
CA LEU A 122 18.49 5.10 12.71
C LEU A 122 19.49 4.45 13.65
N ILE A 123 20.39 5.23 14.23
CA ILE A 123 21.39 4.77 15.18
C ILE A 123 21.36 5.72 16.38
N SER A 124 21.43 5.16 17.58
CA SER A 124 21.54 5.89 18.83
C SER A 124 22.54 5.19 19.75
N GLU A 125 23.29 5.94 20.53
CA GLU A 125 24.12 5.41 21.61
C GLU A 125 23.46 5.76 22.94
N THR A 126 23.29 4.76 23.80
CA THR A 126 22.62 4.94 25.09
C THR A 126 23.46 4.35 26.22
N LYS A 127 23.57 5.12 27.31
CA LYS A 127 24.21 4.65 28.53
C LYS A 127 23.15 4.10 29.46
N VAL A 128 23.26 2.82 29.77
CA VAL A 128 22.29 2.09 30.61
C VAL A 128 23.06 1.46 31.75
N ASN A 129 22.82 1.96 32.97
CA ASN A 129 23.66 1.66 34.12
C ASN A 129 25.15 1.94 33.81
N ASP A 130 26.01 0.95 34.03
CA ASP A 130 27.44 0.99 33.80
C ASP A 130 27.83 0.35 32.46
N MET A 131 26.93 0.37 31.47
CA MET A 131 27.14 -0.13 30.10
C MET A 131 26.82 0.95 29.07
N ASN A 132 27.51 0.93 27.94
CA ASN A 132 27.20 1.73 26.75
C ASN A 132 26.75 0.80 25.61
N LEU A 133 25.56 1.06 25.08
CA LEU A 133 24.94 0.27 24.03
C LEU A 133 24.73 1.14 22.78
N GLU A 134 25.09 0.61 21.61
CA GLU A 134 24.68 1.16 20.32
C GLU A 134 23.43 0.44 19.86
N LEU A 135 22.39 1.21 19.61
CA LEU A 135 21.08 0.77 19.16
C LEU A 135 20.92 1.17 17.70
N GLY A 136 20.54 0.24 16.84
CA GLY A 136 20.16 0.52 15.47
C GLY A 136 18.74 0.06 15.21
N VAL A 137 17.98 0.87 14.46
CA VAL A 137 16.66 0.52 13.96
C VAL A 137 16.63 0.85 12.48
N THR A 138 16.19 -0.09 11.64
CA THR A 138 16.05 0.13 10.21
C THR A 138 14.70 -0.34 9.72
N PHE A 139 13.99 0.51 8.98
CA PHE A 139 12.65 0.23 8.47
C PHE A 139 12.40 0.93 7.13
N ASN A 140 11.40 0.49 6.39
CA ASN A 140 10.96 1.13 5.15
C ASN A 140 10.00 2.29 5.44
N LYS A 141 10.12 3.40 4.70
CA LYS A 141 9.25 4.57 4.79
C LYS A 141 8.61 4.83 3.42
N PRO A 142 7.28 4.78 3.28
CA PRO A 142 6.32 4.33 4.32
C PRO A 142 6.53 2.86 4.69
N PHE A 143 6.05 2.46 5.86
CA PHE A 143 6.15 1.12 6.42
C PHE A 143 4.85 0.36 6.16
N ASP A 144 4.91 -0.66 5.32
CA ASP A 144 3.79 -1.54 5.01
C ASP A 144 3.61 -2.58 6.12
N LEU A 145 2.54 -2.44 6.91
CA LEU A 145 2.23 -3.35 8.01
C LEU A 145 2.00 -4.81 7.57
N THR A 146 1.68 -5.04 6.30
CA THR A 146 1.43 -6.37 5.75
C THR A 146 2.74 -7.06 5.36
N ASN A 147 3.71 -6.31 4.81
CA ASN A 147 4.87 -6.88 4.12
C ASN A 147 6.21 -6.57 4.79
N ASP A 148 6.31 -5.45 5.52
CA ASP A 148 7.57 -4.99 6.08
C ASP A 148 7.86 -5.56 7.47
N LYS A 149 9.14 -5.54 7.84
CA LYS A 149 9.64 -5.87 9.17
C LYS A 149 10.63 -4.80 9.62
N ILE A 150 10.64 -4.49 10.91
CA ILE A 150 11.66 -3.61 11.48
C ILE A 150 12.91 -4.45 11.79
N ILE A 151 14.06 -3.99 11.32
CA ILE A 151 15.35 -4.57 11.68
C ILE A 151 15.88 -3.82 12.89
N ILE A 152 16.18 -4.52 13.98
CA ILE A 152 16.85 -3.95 15.13
C ILE A 152 18.28 -4.47 15.23
N THR A 153 19.18 -3.65 15.74
CA THR A 153 20.53 -4.05 16.15
C THR A 153 20.83 -3.51 17.53
N ILE A 154 21.45 -4.32 18.38
CA ILE A 154 21.91 -3.88 19.71
C ILE A 154 23.34 -4.38 19.86
N THR A 155 24.28 -3.47 20.10
CA THR A 155 25.71 -3.78 20.20
C THR A 155 26.24 -3.25 21.53
N LEU A 156 26.97 -4.08 22.27
CA LEU A 156 27.68 -3.65 23.48
C LEU A 156 28.95 -2.90 23.09
N LYS A 157 29.02 -1.60 23.36
CA LYS A 157 30.16 -0.76 23.00
C LYS A 157 31.20 -0.68 24.11
N ASP A 158 30.75 -0.63 25.36
CA ASP A 158 31.63 -0.51 26.53
C ASP A 158 30.88 -0.92 27.82
N TYR A 159 31.62 -1.25 28.89
CA TYR A 159 31.08 -1.45 30.23
C TYR A 159 32.14 -1.25 31.32
N VAL A 160 31.71 -0.92 32.54
CA VAL A 160 32.60 -0.81 33.70
C VAL A 160 32.78 -2.18 34.35
N SER A 161 33.91 -2.83 34.08
CA SER A 161 34.18 -4.21 34.50
C SER A 161 34.17 -4.45 36.02
N GLU A 162 34.42 -3.42 36.82
CA GLU A 162 34.36 -3.49 38.29
C GLU A 162 32.93 -3.51 38.83
N LYS A 163 31.92 -3.22 37.99
CA LYS A 163 30.52 -3.08 38.38
C LYS A 163 29.57 -4.01 37.65
N VAL A 164 29.98 -4.55 36.51
CA VAL A 164 29.15 -5.38 35.64
C VAL A 164 29.96 -6.58 35.17
N SER A 165 29.36 -7.76 35.26
CA SER A 165 29.87 -9.01 34.75
C SER A 165 29.02 -9.46 33.55
N LEU A 166 29.68 -9.91 32.48
CA LEU A 166 29.03 -10.43 31.27
C LEU A 166 28.64 -11.91 31.47
N PRO A 167 27.60 -12.42 30.78
CA PRO A 167 26.91 -11.82 29.64
C PRO A 167 25.81 -10.80 29.99
N LEU A 168 25.59 -9.84 29.09
CA LEU A 168 24.36 -9.05 29.04
C LEU A 168 23.33 -9.81 28.21
N THR A 169 22.22 -10.23 28.80
CA THR A 169 21.15 -10.92 28.09
C THR A 169 20.06 -9.96 27.67
N ILE A 170 19.80 -9.82 26.37
CA ILE A 170 18.63 -9.13 25.84
C ILE A 170 17.46 -10.10 25.84
N LYS A 171 16.44 -9.83 26.66
CA LYS A 171 15.28 -10.70 26.85
C LYS A 171 14.19 -10.40 25.84
N ASP A 172 13.81 -9.14 25.69
CA ASP A 172 12.66 -8.74 24.88
C ASP A 172 12.88 -7.35 24.27
N VAL A 173 12.36 -7.14 23.06
CA VAL A 173 12.36 -5.83 22.41
C VAL A 173 10.95 -5.48 21.94
N LYS A 174 10.52 -4.27 22.30
CA LYS A 174 9.22 -3.69 21.97
C LYS A 174 9.40 -2.46 21.10
N ILE A 175 8.62 -2.38 20.04
CA ILE A 175 8.47 -1.18 19.21
C ILE A 175 7.16 -0.51 19.58
N MET A 176 7.20 0.78 19.89
CA MET A 176 6.08 1.54 20.42
C MET A 176 5.97 2.92 19.77
N GLY A 177 4.79 3.55 19.88
CA GLY A 177 4.58 4.97 19.60
C GLY A 177 3.70 5.59 20.67
N GLY A 178 4.30 6.40 21.55
CA GLY A 178 3.66 6.78 22.81
C GLY A 178 3.43 5.54 23.68
N ASP A 179 2.20 5.36 24.15
CA ASP A 179 1.79 4.20 24.96
C ASP A 179 1.29 3.01 24.12
N ILE A 180 1.29 3.13 22.78
CA ILE A 180 0.78 2.09 21.88
C ILE A 180 1.91 1.14 21.50
N LEU A 181 1.70 -0.16 21.72
CA LEU A 181 2.61 -1.22 21.28
C LEU A 181 2.37 -1.54 19.79
N TYR A 182 3.42 -1.40 18.97
CA TYR A 182 3.38 -1.75 17.55
C TYR A 182 3.83 -3.16 17.26
N GLY A 183 4.84 -3.64 17.98
CA GLY A 183 5.36 -4.98 17.82
C GLY A 183 6.23 -5.36 19.00
N GLN A 184 6.38 -6.66 19.23
CA GLN A 184 7.21 -7.21 20.28
C GLN A 184 7.90 -8.47 19.76
N MET A 185 9.16 -8.66 20.14
CA MET A 185 9.92 -9.86 19.83
C MET A 185 10.70 -10.32 21.06
N PRO A 186 10.45 -11.54 21.58
CA PRO A 186 11.34 -12.15 22.56
C PRO A 186 12.65 -12.50 21.87
N VAL A 187 13.77 -12.05 22.44
CA VAL A 187 15.10 -12.19 21.85
C VAL A 187 15.88 -13.31 22.53
N ASN A 188 16.02 -13.25 23.86
CA ASN A 188 16.82 -14.17 24.69
C ASN A 188 18.23 -14.45 24.13
N LYS A 189 18.98 -13.40 23.79
CA LYS A 189 20.35 -13.50 23.27
C LYS A 189 21.35 -12.77 24.16
N GLU A 190 22.57 -13.27 24.20
CA GLU A 190 23.64 -12.77 25.05
C GLU A 190 24.67 -11.95 24.27
N LEU A 191 25.11 -10.85 24.87
CA LEU A 191 26.27 -10.08 24.47
C LEU A 191 27.41 -10.41 25.43
N THR A 192 28.36 -11.22 24.96
CA THR A 192 29.40 -11.83 25.81
C THR A 192 30.70 -11.04 25.88
N GLN A 193 30.88 -10.03 25.02
CA GLN A 193 32.07 -9.19 24.96
C GLN A 193 31.77 -7.83 24.31
N ILE A 194 32.68 -6.87 24.47
CA ILE A 194 32.64 -5.60 23.72
C ILE A 194 32.68 -5.87 22.21
N GLY A 195 31.82 -5.17 21.47
CA GLY A 195 31.60 -5.37 20.04
C GLY A 195 30.64 -6.51 19.70
N ALA A 196 30.23 -7.33 20.67
CA ALA A 196 29.17 -8.30 20.44
C ALA A 196 27.85 -7.56 20.19
N GLY A 197 27.09 -8.05 19.20
CA GLY A 197 25.80 -7.49 18.86
C GLY A 197 24.81 -8.52 18.37
N ILE A 198 23.54 -8.17 18.47
CA ILE A 198 22.42 -8.95 17.95
C ILE A 198 21.75 -8.20 16.82
N LYS A 199 21.12 -8.95 15.91
CA LYS A 199 20.31 -8.42 14.82
C LYS A 199 19.04 -9.23 14.70
N GLU A 200 17.90 -8.59 14.90
CA GLU A 200 16.59 -9.24 14.88
C GLU A 200 15.60 -8.52 13.96
N PHE A 201 14.55 -9.24 13.61
CA PHE A 201 13.41 -8.70 12.87
C PHE A 201 12.19 -8.66 13.79
N VAL A 202 11.64 -7.48 14.01
CA VAL A 202 10.42 -7.29 14.80
C VAL A 202 9.24 -7.10 13.84
N PRO A 203 8.31 -8.07 13.75
CA PRO A 203 7.06 -7.86 13.03
C PRO A 203 6.19 -6.88 13.82
N LEU A 204 5.48 -5.99 13.11
CA LEU A 204 4.47 -5.16 13.74
C LEU A 204 3.12 -5.88 13.65
N THR A 205 2.42 -5.95 14.78
CA THR A 205 1.10 -6.60 14.91
C THR A 205 -0.02 -5.58 15.15
N TYR A 206 0.32 -4.29 15.13
CA TYR A 206 -0.63 -3.22 15.40
C TYR A 206 -1.57 -2.97 14.22
N ILE A 207 -2.85 -2.80 14.55
CA ILE A 207 -3.92 -2.48 13.62
C ILE A 207 -4.20 -0.97 13.74
N PRO A 208 -3.86 -0.18 12.72
CA PRO A 208 -4.03 1.27 12.78
C PRO A 208 -5.50 1.67 12.58
N GLU A 209 -5.91 2.78 13.19
CA GLU A 209 -7.26 3.34 13.00
C GLU A 209 -7.51 3.80 11.57
N LYS A 210 -6.45 4.24 10.88
CA LYS A 210 -6.48 4.68 9.48
C LYS A 210 -5.57 3.81 8.63
N LYS A 211 -5.95 3.62 7.37
CA LYS A 211 -5.12 2.91 6.37
C LYS A 211 -3.74 3.55 6.18
N GLU A 212 -3.60 4.85 6.43
CA GLU A 212 -2.31 5.55 6.49
C GLU A 212 -2.27 6.50 7.69
N GLN A 213 -1.22 6.42 8.51
CA GLN A 213 -1.02 7.32 9.64
C GLN A 213 0.45 7.55 9.97
N GLU A 214 0.77 8.75 10.43
CA GLU A 214 2.10 9.10 10.93
C GLU A 214 2.20 8.81 12.43
N THR A 215 3.28 8.18 12.86
CA THR A 215 3.52 7.87 14.27
C THR A 215 4.98 8.08 14.71
N SER A 216 5.18 8.28 16.01
CA SER A 216 6.51 8.25 16.64
C SER A 216 7.05 6.83 16.72
N LEU A 217 8.38 6.70 16.79
CA LEU A 217 9.07 5.42 16.92
C LEU A 217 9.87 5.42 18.22
N THR A 218 9.53 4.48 19.10
CA THR A 218 10.20 4.24 20.38
C THR A 218 10.57 2.77 20.46
N MET A 219 11.80 2.47 20.87
CA MET A 219 12.24 1.10 21.14
C MET A 219 12.44 0.93 22.64
N LYS A 220 11.77 -0.06 23.23
CA LYS A 220 11.99 -0.48 24.62
C LYS A 220 12.69 -1.82 24.63
N VAL A 221 13.76 -1.93 25.41
CA VAL A 221 14.58 -3.14 25.50
C VAL A 221 14.57 -3.61 26.94
N GLU A 222 14.17 -4.86 27.16
CA GLU A 222 14.24 -5.55 28.45
C GLU A 222 15.48 -6.43 28.46
N TYR A 223 16.27 -6.32 29.52
CA TYR A 223 17.54 -7.02 29.63
C TYR A 223 17.80 -7.54 31.05
N GLU A 224 18.76 -8.45 31.15
CA GLU A 224 19.25 -9.05 32.38
C GLU A 224 20.78 -9.01 32.38
N VAL A 225 21.38 -8.57 33.48
CA VAL A 225 22.84 -8.48 33.62
C VAL A 225 23.25 -8.71 35.07
N THR A 226 24.44 -9.27 35.28
CA THR A 226 25.04 -9.43 36.60
C THR A 226 25.76 -8.15 37.01
N LYS A 227 25.34 -7.53 38.12
CA LYS A 227 26.04 -6.40 38.75
C LYS A 227 26.96 -6.89 39.86
N ILE A 228 28.09 -6.23 40.01
CA ILE A 228 29.09 -6.45 41.06
C ILE A 228 28.93 -5.31 42.06
N ASN A 229 28.57 -5.63 43.30
CA ASN A 229 28.41 -4.62 44.34
C ASN A 229 29.77 -4.19 44.94
N THR A 230 29.76 -3.21 45.86
CA THR A 230 30.99 -2.70 46.49
C THR A 230 31.75 -3.72 47.34
N LYS A 231 31.14 -4.85 47.68
CA LYS A 231 31.77 -5.98 48.39
C LYS A 231 32.29 -7.05 47.43
N GLY A 232 32.10 -6.89 46.12
CA GLY A 232 32.44 -7.89 45.11
C GLY A 232 31.41 -9.02 45.00
N GLU A 233 30.22 -8.89 45.61
CA GLU A 233 29.15 -9.88 45.47
C GLU A 233 28.38 -9.63 44.16
N GLU A 234 28.03 -10.73 43.49
CA GLU A 234 27.28 -10.70 42.23
C GLU A 234 25.76 -10.75 42.48
N GLU A 235 25.02 -9.90 41.77
CA GLU A 235 23.56 -9.86 41.79
C GLU A 235 23.01 -9.79 40.35
N VAL A 236 22.11 -10.70 40.00
CA VAL A 236 21.41 -10.67 38.71
C VAL A 236 20.30 -9.64 38.74
N VAL A 237 20.42 -8.60 37.91
CA VAL A 237 19.44 -7.51 37.80
C VAL A 237 18.70 -7.60 36.47
N ARG A 238 17.37 -7.49 36.55
CA ARG A 238 16.49 -7.35 35.39
C ARG A 238 15.97 -5.93 35.33
N ASP A 239 16.07 -5.31 34.16
CA ASP A 239 15.71 -3.92 33.99
C ASP A 239 15.32 -3.64 32.52
N SER A 240 14.91 -2.41 32.23
CA SER A 240 14.57 -1.98 30.88
C SER A 240 14.96 -0.53 30.64
N PHE A 241 15.31 -0.22 29.40
CA PHE A 241 15.49 1.16 28.95
C PHE A 241 14.64 1.43 27.71
N THR A 242 14.44 2.71 27.42
CA THR A 242 13.62 3.16 26.29
C THR A 242 14.37 4.21 25.50
N GLU A 243 14.46 4.00 24.19
CA GLU A 243 15.07 4.91 23.23
C GLU A 243 13.99 5.50 22.32
N LYS A 244 13.91 6.83 22.28
CA LYS A 244 12.96 7.56 21.42
C LYS A 244 13.70 8.10 20.20
N PHE A 245 13.28 7.69 19.02
CA PHE A 245 13.87 8.18 17.79
C PHE A 245 13.13 9.43 17.29
N SER A 246 13.89 10.43 16.81
CA SER A 246 13.33 11.68 16.28
C SER A 246 12.54 11.48 14.98
N GLN A 247 12.90 10.45 14.21
CA GLN A 247 12.27 10.14 12.95
C GLN A 247 10.92 9.44 13.15
N LYS A 248 9.87 10.07 12.66
CA LYS A 248 8.53 9.47 12.59
C LYS A 248 8.42 8.40 11.49
N MET A 249 7.59 7.41 11.74
CA MET A 249 7.16 6.36 10.81
C MET A 249 5.83 6.73 10.16
N PHE A 250 5.64 6.36 8.90
CA PHE A 250 4.32 6.38 8.26
C PHE A 250 3.87 4.93 8.11
N LEU A 251 2.91 4.52 8.92
CA LEU A 251 2.32 3.19 8.83
C LEU A 251 1.29 3.19 7.72
N VAL A 252 1.34 2.19 6.84
CA VAL A 252 0.33 1.97 5.80
C VAL A 252 -0.18 0.53 5.85
N VAL A 253 -1.45 0.36 5.50
CA VAL A 253 -2.10 -0.94 5.34
C VAL A 253 -2.44 -1.13 3.87
N THR A 254 -1.72 -2.04 3.21
CA THR A 254 -1.95 -2.41 1.81
C THR A 254 -2.87 -3.63 1.71
N GLY A 255 -3.51 -3.83 0.55
CA GLY A 255 -4.42 -4.95 0.34
C GLY A 255 -5.26 -4.79 -0.93
N GLU A 256 -6.17 -5.73 -1.19
CA GLU A 256 -7.15 -5.59 -2.28
C GLU A 256 -8.01 -4.35 -2.07
N ALA A 257 -8.27 -3.59 -3.14
CA ALA A 257 -9.16 -2.45 -3.05
C ALA A 257 -10.59 -2.95 -2.83
N GLU A 258 -11.26 -2.45 -1.79
CA GLU A 258 -12.69 -2.67 -1.62
C GLU A 258 -13.38 -1.98 -2.80
N VAL A 259 -13.85 -2.77 -3.76
CA VAL A 259 -14.70 -2.28 -4.83
C VAL A 259 -16.06 -2.04 -4.19
N GLU A 260 -16.41 -0.78 -3.97
CA GLU A 260 -17.80 -0.44 -3.65
C GLU A 260 -18.65 -0.94 -4.81
N GLU A 261 -19.38 -2.04 -4.59
CA GLU A 261 -20.44 -2.45 -5.49
C GLU A 261 -21.48 -1.33 -5.47
N ASP A 262 -21.57 -0.59 -6.58
CA ASP A 262 -22.61 0.44 -6.79
C ASP A 262 -23.98 -0.19 -6.44
N LYS A 263 -24.53 0.18 -5.28
CA LYS A 263 -25.87 -0.24 -4.82
C LYS A 263 -26.96 0.62 -5.43
#